data_AF-A0A959LL34-F1
#
_entry.id   AF-A0A959LL34-F1
#
_cell.length_a   1.000
_cell.length_b   1.000
_cell.length_c   1.000
_cell.angle_alpha   90.00
_cell.angle_beta   90.00
_cell.angle_gamma   90.00
#
_symmetry.space_group_name_H-M   'P 1'
#
loop_
_entity.id
_entity.type
_entity.pdbx_description
1 polymer ?
#
loop_
_entity_poly.entity_id
_entity_poly.type
_entity_poly.pdbx_seq_one_letter_code
_entity_poly.pdbx_strand_id
1 'polypeptide(L)'
;MNKSTYILGTGLSHDGSTCLLKDGKIVVAIEKERLTRIKHDGGNDYHTVQYCLDAAGITIKDLSLVVQAANFEKDILPDRYSGARFFPADCNIPFVTISHHLAHAYSAIGTSPFNESNVLIIDGCGSPYEQCDDTKEAICYVPDTNTMIAEKDSYYH
;
A
#
# COMPACT_ATOMS: atom_id res chain seq x y z
N MET A 1 -3.38 -26.13 16.46
CA MET A 1 -3.73 -25.42 15.21
C MET A 1 -2.88 -24.16 15.15
N ASN A 2 -2.21 -23.87 14.04
CA ASN A 2 -1.46 -22.61 13.92
C ASN A 2 -2.44 -21.43 13.91
N LYS A 3 -2.07 -20.34 14.60
CA LYS A 3 -2.82 -19.08 14.54
C LYS A 3 -2.78 -18.58 13.09
N SER A 4 -3.92 -18.16 12.54
CA SER A 4 -3.95 -17.53 11.21
C SER A 4 -3.10 -16.27 11.18
N THR A 5 -2.47 -16.01 10.05
CA THR A 5 -1.69 -14.81 9.78
C THR A 5 -2.55 -13.79 9.06
N TYR A 6 -2.71 -12.60 9.66
CA TYR A 6 -3.43 -11.48 9.08
C TYR A 6 -2.46 -10.36 8.70
N ILE A 7 -2.53 -9.91 7.45
CA ILE A 7 -1.71 -8.80 6.92
C ILE A 7 -2.66 -7.74 6.39
N LEU A 8 -2.48 -6.49 6.80
CA LEU A 8 -3.31 -5.38 6.37
C LEU A 8 -2.50 -4.41 5.51
N GLY A 9 -2.92 -4.19 4.27
CA GLY A 9 -2.40 -3.16 3.37
C GLY A 9 -3.21 -1.88 3.46
N THR A 10 -2.57 -0.72 3.50
CA THR A 10 -3.24 0.60 3.56
C THR A 10 -2.66 1.62 2.57
N GLY A 11 -3.54 2.37 1.93
CA GLY A 11 -3.22 3.52 1.07
C GLY A 11 -3.88 4.79 1.62
N LEU A 12 -3.11 5.87 1.75
CA LEU A 12 -3.52 7.12 2.41
C LEU A 12 -3.66 8.32 1.47
N SER A 13 -3.31 8.18 0.19
CA SER A 13 -3.31 9.27 -0.79
C SER A 13 -4.74 9.68 -1.18
N HIS A 14 -4.93 10.19 -2.39
CA HIS A 14 -6.23 10.64 -2.90
C HIS A 14 -7.28 9.51 -2.95
N ASP A 15 -6.90 8.24 -3.09
CA ASP A 15 -7.82 7.12 -2.99
C ASP A 15 -7.52 6.29 -1.73
N GLY A 16 -8.02 6.77 -0.59
CA GLY A 16 -7.86 6.10 0.69
C GLY A 16 -8.41 4.68 0.62
N SER A 17 -7.64 3.68 1.02
CA SER A 17 -8.03 2.27 0.82
C SER A 17 -7.38 1.32 1.80
N THR A 18 -8.01 0.16 2.00
CA THR A 18 -7.45 -0.92 2.81
C THR A 18 -7.76 -2.28 2.20
N CYS A 19 -6.79 -3.18 2.24
CA CYS A 19 -6.93 -4.60 1.89
C CYS A 19 -6.48 -5.47 3.05
N LEU A 20 -7.29 -6.46 3.44
CA LEU A 20 -6.96 -7.43 4.49
C LEU A 20 -6.76 -8.80 3.87
N LEU A 21 -5.58 -9.37 4.14
CA LEU A 21 -5.24 -10.74 3.82
C LEU A 21 -5.36 -11.63 5.06
N LYS A 22 -5.81 -12.87 4.85
CA LYS A 22 -5.73 -13.97 5.81
C LYS A 22 -5.04 -15.14 5.14
N ASP A 23 -3.92 -15.59 5.71
CA ASP A 23 -3.16 -16.75 5.23
C ASP A 23 -2.86 -16.66 3.72
N GLY A 24 -2.48 -15.45 3.26
CA GLY A 24 -2.15 -15.15 1.87
C GLY A 24 -3.34 -14.88 0.94
N LYS A 25 -4.58 -14.92 1.42
CA LYS A 25 -5.79 -14.71 0.60
C LYS A 25 -6.51 -13.43 0.98
N ILE A 26 -7.00 -12.70 -0.01
CA ILE A 26 -7.83 -11.51 0.21
C ILE A 26 -9.13 -11.91 0.89
N VAL A 27 -9.41 -11.31 2.05
CA VAL A 27 -10.68 -11.44 2.77
C VAL A 27 -11.60 -10.30 2.39
N VAL A 28 -11.07 -9.07 2.39
CA VAL A 28 -11.80 -7.85 2.10
C VAL A 28 -10.85 -6.79 1.58
N ALA A 29 -11.29 -6.02 0.60
CA ALA A 29 -10.61 -4.83 0.11
C ALA A 29 -11.66 -3.75 -0.15
N ILE A 30 -11.39 -2.52 0.28
CA ILE A 30 -12.35 -1.43 0.17
C ILE A 30 -11.65 -0.08 0.01
N GLU A 31 -12.19 0.73 -0.89
CA GLU A 31 -11.86 2.15 -1.02
C GLU A 31 -12.77 2.99 -0.12
N LYS A 32 -12.21 4.01 0.52
CA LYS A 32 -12.87 4.91 1.46
C LYS A 32 -14.06 5.62 0.83
N GLU A 33 -13.98 5.97 -0.45
CA GLU A 33 -15.10 6.60 -1.17
C GLU A 33 -16.38 5.75 -1.19
N ARG A 34 -16.28 4.42 -1.08
CA ARG A 34 -17.46 3.54 -0.99
C ARG A 34 -18.18 3.69 0.34
N LEU A 35 -17.44 4.02 1.39
CA LEU A 35 -17.94 4.21 2.75
C LEU A 35 -18.45 5.65 2.95
N THR A 36 -17.69 6.63 2.49
CA THR A 36 -17.97 8.05 2.75
C THR A 36 -18.80 8.73 1.67
N ARG A 37 -18.89 8.13 0.46
CA ARG A 37 -19.55 8.68 -0.73
C ARG A 37 -18.95 9.99 -1.23
N ILE A 38 -17.75 10.33 -0.77
CA ILE A 38 -16.93 11.43 -1.30
C ILE A 38 -15.97 10.82 -2.32
N LYS A 39 -16.03 11.28 -3.57
CA LYS A 39 -15.19 10.76 -4.64
C LYS A 39 -13.71 11.08 -4.36
N HIS A 40 -12.82 10.10 -4.52
CA HIS A 40 -11.40 10.25 -4.17
C HIS A 40 -11.20 10.72 -2.73
N ASP A 41 -11.93 10.10 -1.80
CA ASP A 41 -11.75 10.37 -0.39
C ASP A 41 -10.47 9.70 0.11
N GLY A 42 -9.54 10.54 0.54
CA GLY A 42 -8.18 10.17 0.88
C GLY A 42 -7.74 10.61 2.26
N GLY A 43 -6.43 10.74 2.45
CA GLY A 43 -5.79 11.40 3.59
C GLY A 43 -5.71 10.58 4.87
N ASN A 44 -6.52 9.54 5.05
CA ASN A 44 -6.47 8.66 6.22
C ASN A 44 -7.06 7.28 5.95
N ASP A 45 -6.86 6.37 6.91
CA ASP A 45 -7.25 4.95 6.82
C ASP A 45 -8.25 4.51 7.89
N TYR A 46 -8.79 5.43 8.70
CA TYR A 46 -9.61 5.07 9.86
C TYR A 46 -10.84 4.22 9.47
N HIS A 47 -11.66 4.72 8.54
CA HIS A 47 -12.90 4.06 8.16
C HIS A 47 -12.67 2.74 7.42
N THR A 48 -11.66 2.67 6.56
CA THR A 48 -11.36 1.48 5.76
C THR A 48 -10.73 0.37 6.60
N VAL A 49 -9.83 0.72 7.53
CA VAL A 49 -9.26 -0.26 8.47
C VAL A 49 -10.34 -0.81 9.40
N GLN A 50 -11.16 0.07 10.00
CA GLN A 50 -12.27 -0.35 10.86
C GLN A 50 -13.20 -1.32 10.12
N TYR A 51 -13.61 -0.95 8.89
CA TYR A 51 -14.47 -1.80 8.06
C TYR A 51 -13.85 -3.19 7.81
N CYS A 52 -12.56 -3.26 7.48
CA CYS A 52 -11.90 -4.53 7.20
C CYS A 52 -11.81 -5.43 8.44
N LEU A 53 -11.52 -4.86 9.62
CA LEU A 53 -11.48 -5.60 10.88
C LEU A 53 -12.86 -6.13 11.27
N ASP A 54 -13.90 -5.29 11.15
CA ASP A 54 -15.29 -5.67 11.44
C ASP A 54 -15.77 -6.78 10.50
N ALA A 55 -15.47 -6.67 9.19
CA ALA A 55 -15.85 -7.67 8.19
C ALA A 55 -15.19 -9.05 8.46
N ALA A 56 -13.98 -9.06 9.02
CA ALA A 56 -13.27 -10.29 9.38
C ALA A 56 -13.58 -10.78 10.81
N GLY A 57 -14.28 -9.98 11.62
CA GLY A 57 -14.54 -10.28 13.03
C GLY A 57 -13.29 -10.38 13.89
N ILE A 58 -12.26 -9.59 13.57
CA ILE A 58 -10.97 -9.56 14.28
C ILE A 58 -10.68 -8.19 14.87
N THR A 59 -9.66 -8.10 15.70
CA THR A 59 -9.18 -6.83 16.25
C THR A 59 -7.78 -6.51 15.73
N ILE A 60 -7.33 -5.28 15.97
CA ILE A 60 -5.95 -4.86 15.69
C ILE A 60 -4.91 -5.85 16.27
N LYS A 61 -5.18 -6.46 17.43
CA LYS A 61 -4.27 -7.42 18.11
C LYS A 61 -4.07 -8.73 17.34
N ASP A 62 -4.90 -9.00 16.33
CA ASP A 62 -4.82 -10.18 15.49
C ASP A 62 -3.95 -9.95 14.25
N LEU A 63 -3.68 -8.70 13.90
CA LEU A 63 -2.80 -8.36 12.79
C LEU A 63 -1.35 -8.74 13.10
N SER A 64 -0.70 -9.33 12.11
CA SER A 64 0.71 -9.70 12.17
C SER A 64 1.62 -8.64 11.55
N LEU A 65 1.11 -7.87 10.60
CA LEU A 65 1.85 -6.85 9.85
C LEU A 65 0.88 -5.83 9.25
N VAL A 66 1.30 -4.56 9.23
CA VAL A 66 0.69 -3.51 8.41
C VAL A 66 1.65 -3.13 7.29
N VAL A 67 1.18 -3.14 6.05
CA VAL A 67 1.93 -2.71 4.86
C VAL A 67 1.33 -1.41 4.36
N GLN A 68 2.18 -0.43 4.06
CA GLN A 68 1.77 0.89 3.60
C GLN A 68 2.33 1.15 2.21
N ALA A 69 1.51 1.66 1.31
CA ALA A 69 2.00 2.17 0.03
C ALA A 69 2.61 3.56 0.24
N ALA A 70 3.87 3.73 -0.14
CA ALA A 70 4.49 5.04 -0.22
C ALA A 70 3.70 5.93 -1.19
N ASN A 71 3.63 7.22 -0.87
CA ASN A 71 3.06 8.22 -1.78
C ASN A 71 4.06 9.36 -1.87
N PHE A 72 4.86 9.33 -2.93
CA PHE A 72 6.08 10.13 -3.12
C PHE A 72 7.14 9.96 -2.03
N GLU A 73 6.82 9.71 -0.76
CA GLU A 73 7.83 9.46 0.27
C GLU A 73 7.49 8.18 1.04
N LYS A 74 8.53 7.40 1.35
CA LYS A 74 8.45 6.21 2.22
C LYS A 74 8.19 6.58 3.67
N ASP A 75 8.74 7.71 4.11
CA ASP A 75 8.44 8.25 5.41
C ASP A 75 7.04 8.86 5.39
N ILE A 76 6.18 8.36 6.29
CA ILE A 76 4.86 8.94 6.51
C ILE A 76 5.05 10.17 7.37
N LEU A 77 5.20 11.31 6.72
CA LEU A 77 5.18 12.60 7.38
C LEU A 77 3.74 12.88 7.85
N PRO A 78 3.50 13.06 9.16
CA PRO A 78 2.15 13.26 9.71
C PRO A 78 1.40 14.42 9.05
N ASP A 79 2.13 15.47 8.66
CA ASP A 79 1.55 16.69 8.08
C ASP A 79 1.09 16.51 6.63
N ARG A 80 1.45 15.40 5.97
CA ARG A 80 1.09 15.12 4.57
C ARG A 80 -0.32 14.55 4.43
N TYR A 81 -0.83 13.95 5.50
CA TYR A 81 -2.06 13.17 5.52
C TYR A 81 -3.07 13.81 6.47
N SER A 82 -4.30 13.99 6.02
CA SER A 82 -5.34 14.68 6.80
C SER A 82 -6.26 13.70 7.53
N GLY A 83 -6.53 13.98 8.80
CA GLY A 83 -7.46 13.22 9.63
C GLY A 83 -6.80 12.14 10.48
N ALA A 84 -7.62 11.39 11.22
CA ALA A 84 -7.14 10.42 12.19
C ALA A 84 -6.67 9.13 11.50
N ARG A 85 -5.52 8.61 11.93
CA ARG A 85 -5.11 7.24 11.62
C ARG A 85 -5.88 6.26 12.49
N PHE A 86 -6.08 5.04 12.00
CA PHE A 86 -6.68 3.98 12.81
C PHE A 86 -5.79 3.55 13.99
N PHE A 87 -4.48 3.53 13.76
CA PHE A 87 -3.52 2.94 14.67
C PHE A 87 -3.12 3.93 15.78
N PRO A 88 -3.15 3.52 17.05
CA PRO A 88 -2.70 4.35 18.15
C PRO A 88 -1.17 4.50 18.15
N ALA A 89 -0.66 5.53 18.82
CA ALA A 89 0.78 5.83 18.86
C ALA A 89 1.62 4.72 19.52
N ASP A 90 1.01 3.92 20.41
CA ASP A 90 1.63 2.79 21.11
C ASP A 90 1.36 1.43 20.42
N CYS A 91 0.99 1.46 19.13
CA CYS A 91 0.77 0.27 18.34
C CYS A 91 2.07 -0.56 18.20
N ASN A 92 2.07 -1.78 18.72
CA ASN A 92 3.24 -2.69 18.68
C ASN A 92 3.28 -3.60 17.44
N ILE A 93 2.36 -3.41 16.49
CA ILE A 93 2.33 -4.21 15.25
C ILE A 93 3.40 -3.64 14.33
N PRO A 94 4.22 -4.48 13.67
CA PRO A 94 5.21 -3.98 12.74
C PRO A 94 4.54 -3.29 11.53
N PHE A 95 5.18 -2.23 11.06
CA PHE A 95 4.83 -1.51 9.84
C PHE A 95 5.96 -1.66 8.83
N VAL A 96 5.60 -1.83 7.56
CA VAL A 96 6.51 -1.76 6.42
C VAL A 96 5.90 -0.83 5.39
N THR A 97 6.66 0.16 4.93
CA THR A 97 6.28 0.98 3.77
C THR A 97 7.02 0.47 2.54
N ILE A 98 6.28 0.23 1.46
CA ILE A 98 6.82 -0.21 0.17
C ILE A 98 6.68 0.89 -0.88
N SER A 99 7.50 0.88 -1.93
CA SER A 99 7.38 1.82 -3.05
C SER A 99 6.00 1.76 -3.74
N HIS A 100 5.60 2.89 -4.34
CA HIS A 100 4.26 3.06 -4.92
C HIS A 100 4.00 2.05 -6.05
N HIS A 101 4.92 1.93 -7.01
CA HIS A 101 4.75 1.03 -8.14
C HIS A 101 4.91 -0.43 -7.78
N LEU A 102 5.73 -0.76 -6.76
CA LEU A 102 5.79 -2.11 -6.22
C LEU A 102 4.43 -2.50 -5.61
N ALA A 103 3.74 -1.59 -4.93
CA ALA A 103 2.37 -1.82 -4.46
C ALA A 103 1.40 -2.06 -5.62
N HIS A 104 1.50 -1.29 -6.72
CA HIS A 104 0.73 -1.56 -7.93
C HIS A 104 1.02 -2.96 -8.51
N ALA A 105 2.29 -3.35 -8.61
CA ALA A 105 2.70 -4.64 -9.13
C ALA A 105 2.14 -5.80 -8.28
N TYR A 106 2.26 -5.71 -6.95
CA TYR A 106 1.66 -6.71 -6.05
C TYR A 106 0.13 -6.77 -6.16
N SER A 107 -0.55 -5.65 -6.41
CA SER A 107 -2.01 -5.65 -6.60
C SER A 107 -2.43 -6.41 -7.88
N ALA A 108 -1.64 -6.28 -8.95
CA ALA A 108 -1.86 -6.98 -10.21
C ALA A 108 -1.52 -8.48 -10.10
N ILE A 109 -0.35 -8.82 -9.52
CA ILE A 109 0.10 -10.21 -9.37
C ILE A 109 -0.77 -10.95 -8.35
N GLY A 110 -1.09 -10.33 -7.22
CA GLY A 110 -1.84 -10.97 -6.14
C GLY A 110 -3.28 -11.34 -6.50
N THR A 111 -3.83 -10.75 -7.57
CA THR A 111 -5.15 -11.09 -8.12
C THR A 111 -5.08 -11.88 -9.43
N SER A 112 -3.87 -12.10 -9.95
CA SER A 112 -3.63 -12.89 -11.15
C SER A 112 -3.78 -14.39 -10.86
N PRO A 113 -4.38 -15.18 -11.78
CA PRO A 113 -4.42 -16.63 -11.66
C PRO A 113 -3.10 -17.30 -12.12
N PHE A 114 -2.14 -16.54 -12.65
CA PHE A 114 -0.90 -17.07 -13.21
C PHE A 114 0.22 -17.07 -12.16
N ASN A 115 1.06 -18.11 -12.18
CA ASN A 115 2.22 -18.21 -11.29
C ASN A 115 3.43 -17.39 -11.76
N GLU A 116 3.41 -16.94 -13.01
CA GLU A 116 4.45 -16.13 -13.66
C GLU A 116 3.75 -15.04 -14.47
N SER A 117 4.28 -13.81 -14.48
CA SER A 117 3.67 -12.67 -15.16
C SER A 117 4.69 -11.56 -15.40
N ASN A 118 4.66 -10.97 -16.59
CA ASN A 118 5.27 -9.67 -16.81
C ASN A 118 4.30 -8.58 -16.37
N VAL A 119 4.78 -7.58 -15.64
CA VAL A 119 3.96 -6.46 -15.15
C VAL A 119 4.53 -5.15 -15.67
N LEU A 120 3.69 -4.37 -16.35
CA LEU A 120 4.00 -3.00 -16.77
C LEU A 120 3.12 -2.03 -15.98
N ILE A 121 3.75 -1.13 -15.23
CA ILE A 121 3.07 -0.04 -14.51
C ILE A 121 3.25 1.24 -15.31
N ILE A 122 2.14 1.92 -15.58
CA ILE A 122 2.10 3.26 -16.18
C ILE A 122 1.22 4.10 -15.26
N ASP A 123 1.83 5.03 -14.54
CA ASP A 123 1.14 5.87 -13.58
C ASP A 123 1.38 7.37 -13.85
N GLY A 124 0.56 8.22 -13.23
CA GLY A 124 0.69 9.67 -13.29
C GLY A 124 1.98 10.15 -12.61
N CYS A 125 2.37 9.52 -11.51
CA CYS A 125 3.61 9.80 -10.77
C CYS A 125 3.89 8.72 -9.71
N GLY A 126 5.14 8.29 -9.57
CA GLY A 126 5.55 7.33 -8.55
C GLY A 126 6.35 7.96 -7.40
N SER A 127 7.28 7.16 -6.86
CA SER A 127 8.21 7.60 -5.81
C SER A 127 9.50 8.19 -6.41
N PRO A 128 10.22 9.09 -5.71
CA PRO A 128 11.60 9.43 -5.98
C PRO A 128 12.42 8.15 -6.14
N TYR A 129 13.29 8.14 -7.14
CA TYR A 129 14.07 6.96 -7.53
C TYR A 129 14.85 6.34 -6.36
N GLU A 130 15.43 7.17 -5.49
CA GLU A 130 16.18 6.74 -4.30
C GLU A 130 15.33 5.95 -3.29
N GLN A 131 14.01 6.01 -3.41
CA GLN A 131 13.05 5.38 -2.53
C GLN A 131 12.38 4.16 -3.16
N CYS A 132 12.73 3.76 -4.38
CA CYS A 132 12.23 2.52 -4.97
C CYS A 132 12.88 1.30 -4.29
N ASP A 133 12.08 0.30 -3.88
CA ASP A 133 12.56 -0.93 -3.20
C ASP A 133 13.16 -1.97 -4.16
N ASP A 134 12.94 -1.76 -5.45
CA ASP A 134 13.04 -2.73 -6.52
C ASP A 134 14.16 -2.40 -7.53
N THR A 135 15.09 -1.51 -7.14
CA THR A 135 16.16 -1.00 -8.04
C THR A 135 17.32 -1.97 -8.26
N LYS A 136 17.52 -2.96 -7.37
CA LYS A 136 18.72 -3.81 -7.36
C LYS A 136 18.91 -4.61 -8.66
N GLU A 137 17.83 -5.00 -9.31
CA GLU A 137 17.82 -5.80 -10.54
C GLU A 137 17.10 -5.08 -11.70
N ALA A 138 16.73 -3.82 -11.49
CA ALA A 138 16.01 -3.04 -12.47
C ALA A 138 16.94 -2.50 -13.56
N ILE A 139 16.43 -2.46 -14.78
CA ILE A 139 17.07 -1.74 -15.90
C ILE A 139 16.57 -0.30 -15.84
N CYS A 140 17.35 0.58 -15.22
CA CYS A 140 16.98 1.99 -15.06
C CYS A 140 17.75 2.88 -16.03
N TYR A 141 17.04 3.71 -16.79
CA TYR A 141 17.64 4.80 -17.53
C TYR A 141 17.63 6.07 -16.67
N VAL A 142 18.78 6.36 -16.05
CA VAL A 142 18.94 7.52 -15.17
C VAL A 142 19.71 8.60 -15.95
N PRO A 143 19.06 9.67 -16.42
CA PRO A 143 19.76 10.74 -17.13
C PRO A 143 20.69 11.50 -16.19
N ASP A 144 21.90 11.84 -16.65
CA ASP A 144 22.90 12.60 -15.91
C ASP A 144 22.45 14.07 -15.74
N THR A 145 21.62 14.31 -14.73
CA THR A 145 20.99 15.60 -14.47
C THR A 145 20.94 15.85 -12.96
N ASN A 146 21.05 17.11 -12.55
CA ASN A 146 20.91 17.53 -11.14
C ASN A 146 19.45 17.68 -10.70
N THR A 147 18.49 17.12 -11.45
CA THR A 147 17.06 17.21 -11.12
C THR A 147 16.60 16.01 -10.32
N MET A 148 15.62 16.20 -9.43
CA MET A 148 14.94 15.10 -8.75
C MET A 148 14.37 14.11 -9.78
N ILE A 149 14.72 12.84 -9.63
CA ILE A 149 14.25 11.74 -10.49
C ILE A 149 13.16 11.00 -9.75
N ALA A 150 12.02 10.82 -10.41
CA ALA A 150 10.90 10.04 -9.90
C ALA A 150 10.55 8.93 -10.88
N GLU A 151 10.09 7.83 -10.32
CA GLU A 151 9.49 6.71 -11.02
C GLU A 151 8.21 7.19 -11.71
N LYS A 152 8.08 6.89 -13.00
CA LYS A 152 6.86 7.19 -13.78
C LYS A 152 6.26 5.91 -14.39
N ASP A 153 7.14 5.01 -14.75
CA ASP A 153 6.85 3.69 -15.29
C ASP A 153 7.83 2.68 -14.72
N SER A 154 7.34 1.44 -14.55
CA SER A 154 8.13 0.33 -14.00
C SER A 154 7.76 -0.97 -14.70
N TYR A 155 8.75 -1.84 -14.86
CA TYR A 155 8.58 -3.12 -15.53
C TYR A 155 9.18 -4.26 -14.71
N TYR A 156 8.37 -5.28 -14.45
CA TYR A 156 8.73 -6.49 -13.72
C TYR A 156 8.56 -7.70 -14.64
N HIS A 157 9.46 -8.67 -14.54
CA HIS A 157 9.49 -9.88 -15.35
C HIS A 157 9.46 -11.14 -14.47
#